data_AF-A0A947D4P9-F1
#
_entry.id   AF-A0A947D4P9-F1
#
_cell.length_a   1.000
_cell.length_b   1.000
_cell.length_c   1.000
_cell.angle_alpha   90.00
_cell.angle_beta   90.00
_cell.angle_gamma   90.00
#
_symmetry.space_group_name_H-M   'P 1'
#
loop_
_entity.id
_entity.type
_entity.pdbx_description
1 polymer ?
#
loop_
_entity_poly.entity_id
_entity_poly.type
_entity_poly.pdbx_seq_one_letter_code
_entity_poly.pdbx_strand_id
1 'polypeptide(L)'
;MLLRFERSTHMTTGLVDAALEKIRSADLRRDAEAERGERRVVIVEIEAPRPTLYARPAMVGLPGRRSLGIRAAEPVDLAAVTAEITQALGRDPGRFLASSNSFIVDANGPDILRLAHLPSVAAIWPNTDLQSSAAE
;
A
#
# COMPACT_ATOMS: atom_id res chain seq x y z
N MET A 1 24.39 -8.02 -42.26
CA MET A 1 23.67 -6.87 -41.68
C MET A 1 22.86 -7.41 -40.50
N LEU A 2 23.39 -7.30 -39.28
CA LEU A 2 22.76 -7.78 -38.05
C LEU A 2 22.27 -6.56 -37.27
N LEU A 3 20.95 -6.37 -37.19
CA LEU A 3 20.34 -5.35 -36.35
C LEU A 3 20.37 -5.84 -34.90
N ARG A 4 21.23 -5.21 -34.08
CA ARG A 4 21.17 -5.36 -32.62
C ARG A 4 19.93 -4.63 -32.11
N PHE A 5 18.98 -5.39 -31.59
CA PHE A 5 17.94 -4.87 -30.71
C PHE A 5 18.57 -4.54 -29.35
N GLU A 6 18.82 -3.26 -29.08
CA GLU A 6 19.08 -2.81 -27.73
C GLU A 6 17.77 -2.86 -26.95
N ARG A 7 17.70 -3.78 -25.97
CA ARG A 7 16.59 -3.86 -25.02
C ARG A 7 16.63 -2.61 -24.15
N SER A 8 15.56 -1.84 -24.20
CA SER A 8 15.28 -0.72 -23.31
C SER A 8 14.98 -1.26 -21.90
N THR A 9 15.98 -1.26 -21.00
CA THR A 9 15.88 -1.75 -19.61
C THR A 9 15.68 -0.65 -18.57
N HIS A 10 15.41 0.60 -18.98
CA HIS A 10 15.45 1.76 -18.06
C HIS A 10 14.11 2.18 -17.41
N MET A 11 12.99 1.48 -17.62
CA MET A 11 11.70 1.88 -17.03
C MET A 11 11.21 1.02 -15.87
N THR A 12 11.84 -0.12 -15.59
CA THR A 12 11.35 -1.05 -14.56
C THR A 12 11.89 -0.74 -13.16
N THR A 13 13.06 -0.10 -13.06
CA THR A 13 13.76 0.09 -11.77
C THR A 13 13.02 1.07 -10.84
N GLY A 14 12.55 2.21 -11.36
CA GLY A 14 11.89 3.23 -10.53
C GLY A 14 10.53 2.82 -9.94
N LEU A 15 9.82 1.91 -10.60
CA LEU A 15 8.55 1.38 -10.07
C LEU A 15 8.79 0.36 -8.95
N VAL A 16 9.84 -0.45 -9.08
CA VAL A 16 10.25 -1.40 -8.03
C VAL A 16 10.75 -0.63 -6.80
N ASP A 17 11.53 0.42 -6.99
CA ASP A 17 12.00 1.27 -5.88
C ASP A 17 10.83 1.88 -5.09
N ALA A 18 9.82 2.43 -5.78
CA ALA A 18 8.62 2.98 -5.13
C ALA A 18 7.76 1.92 -4.42
N ALA A 19 7.72 0.69 -4.93
CA ALA A 19 7.03 -0.42 -4.25
C ALA A 19 7.78 -0.81 -2.96
N LEU A 20 9.10 -0.94 -3.02
CA LEU A 20 9.94 -1.30 -1.86
C LEU A 20 9.91 -0.24 -0.76
N GLU A 21 9.68 1.03 -1.12
CA GLU A 21 9.45 2.11 -0.18
C GLU A 21 8.20 1.91 0.68
N LYS A 22 7.19 1.15 0.24
CA LYS A 22 6.01 0.85 1.04
C LYS A 22 6.27 -0.20 2.12
N ILE A 23 7.37 -0.97 2.01
CA ILE A 23 7.72 -2.02 2.98
C ILE A 23 8.46 -1.39 4.16
N ARG A 24 7.88 -1.48 5.36
CA ARG A 24 8.32 -0.79 6.59
C ARG A 24 9.27 -1.61 7.46
N SER A 25 9.79 -2.73 6.97
CA SER A 25 10.80 -3.54 7.62
C SER A 25 11.92 -3.88 6.65
N ALA A 26 13.17 -3.73 7.09
CA ALA A 26 14.35 -4.07 6.29
C ALA A 26 14.40 -5.57 5.95
N ASP A 27 13.97 -6.44 6.87
CA ASP A 27 13.95 -7.88 6.63
C ASP A 27 12.86 -8.26 5.62
N LEU A 28 11.66 -7.68 5.75
CA LEU A 28 10.60 -7.88 4.76
C LEU A 28 11.02 -7.38 3.38
N ARG A 29 11.72 -6.24 3.34
CA ARG A 29 12.20 -5.65 2.08
C ARG A 29 13.25 -6.56 1.43
N ARG A 30 14.21 -7.07 2.21
CA ARG A 30 15.21 -8.02 1.73
C ARG A 30 14.59 -9.30 1.18
N ASP A 31 13.59 -9.84 1.86
CA ASP A 31 12.86 -11.04 1.41
C ASP A 31 12.08 -10.78 0.11
N ALA A 32 11.43 -9.62 0.02
CA ALA A 32 10.72 -9.19 -1.19
C ALA A 32 11.67 -8.97 -2.37
N GLU A 33 12.80 -8.29 -2.17
CA GLU A 33 13.86 -8.08 -3.17
C GLU A 33 14.49 -9.40 -3.63
N ALA A 34 14.70 -10.34 -2.71
CA ALA A 34 15.25 -11.64 -3.02
C ALA A 34 14.20 -12.61 -3.62
N GLU A 35 12.92 -12.22 -3.65
CA GLU A 35 11.78 -13.07 -3.98
C GLU A 35 11.79 -14.41 -3.25
N ARG A 36 12.21 -14.39 -1.97
CA ARG A 36 12.42 -15.56 -1.12
C ARG A 36 11.91 -15.29 0.29
N GLY A 37 12.01 -16.28 1.17
CA GLY A 37 11.65 -16.15 2.57
C GLY A 37 10.45 -17.00 2.96
N GLU A 38 10.40 -17.32 4.25
CA GLU A 38 9.30 -18.06 4.84
C GLU A 38 8.03 -17.21 4.92
N ARG A 39 6.89 -17.90 4.89
CA ARG A 39 5.59 -17.29 5.09
C ARG A 39 5.49 -16.72 6.50
N ARG A 40 5.05 -15.48 6.59
CA ARG A 40 4.95 -14.72 7.84
C ARG A 40 3.73 -13.82 7.79
N VAL A 41 3.17 -13.56 8.97
CA VAL A 41 2.06 -12.64 9.10
C VAL A 41 2.57 -11.20 8.97
N VAL A 42 1.96 -10.44 8.07
CA VAL A 42 2.21 -9.02 7.82
C VAL A 42 0.91 -8.24 7.95
N ILE A 43 1.04 -6.94 8.20
CA ILE A 43 -0.08 -6.00 8.24
C ILE A 43 0.02 -5.13 6.99
N VAL A 44 -0.99 -5.20 6.14
CA VAL A 44 -1.09 -4.45 4.89
C VAL A 44 -2.03 -3.28 5.10
N GLU A 45 -1.49 -2.08 5.19
CA GLU A 45 -2.24 -0.83 5.32
C GLU A 45 -2.70 -0.35 3.95
N ILE A 46 -4.00 -0.03 3.83
CA ILE A 46 -4.58 0.44 2.58
C ILE A 46 -4.63 1.97 2.56
N GLU A 47 -4.40 2.57 1.39
CA GLU A 47 -4.47 4.00 1.20
C GLU A 47 -5.90 4.48 1.44
N ALA A 48 -6.10 5.20 2.54
CA ALA A 48 -7.36 5.86 2.82
C ALA A 48 -7.38 7.24 2.15
N PRO A 49 -8.42 7.58 1.38
CA PRO A 49 -8.58 8.91 0.82
C PRO A 49 -8.59 9.95 1.95
N ARG A 50 -7.86 11.04 1.73
CA ARG A 50 -7.65 12.08 2.74
C ARG A 50 -8.61 13.25 2.50
N PRO A 51 -9.21 13.83 3.57
CA PRO A 51 -10.03 15.01 3.42
C PRO A 51 -9.20 16.16 2.84
N THR A 52 -9.75 16.87 1.88
CA THR A 52 -9.04 17.97 1.20
C THR A 52 -9.57 19.32 1.68
N LEU A 53 -8.66 20.22 2.05
CA LEU A 53 -8.99 21.61 2.38
C LEU A 53 -9.12 22.43 1.09
N TYR A 54 -10.17 23.22 0.98
CA TYR A 54 -10.32 24.17 -0.13
C TYR A 54 -10.73 25.55 0.38
N ALA A 55 -10.27 26.59 -0.30
CA ALA A 55 -10.69 27.95 -0.03
C ALA A 55 -12.07 28.19 -0.65
N ARG A 56 -13.06 28.57 0.17
CA ARG A 56 -14.37 28.98 -0.30
C ARG A 56 -14.34 30.46 -0.68
N PRO A 57 -14.97 30.86 -1.80
CA PRO A 57 -15.08 32.26 -2.14
C PRO A 57 -15.84 33.04 -1.04
N ALA A 58 -15.45 34.30 -0.84
CA ALA A 58 -16.11 35.17 0.11
C ALA A 58 -17.60 35.33 -0.26
N MET A 59 -18.49 35.30 0.73
CA MET A 59 -19.89 35.65 0.50
C MET A 59 -19.98 37.11 0.01
N VAL A 60 -20.87 37.34 -0.96
CA VAL A 60 -21.10 38.64 -1.59
C VAL A 60 -21.32 39.69 -0.50
N GLY A 61 -20.44 40.71 -0.44
CA GLY A 61 -20.53 41.83 0.51
C GLY A 61 -19.40 41.94 1.55
N LEU A 62 -18.50 40.95 1.66
CA LEU A 62 -17.35 40.99 2.59
C LEU A 62 -16.01 40.82 1.84
N PRO A 63 -15.44 41.90 1.27
CA PRO A 63 -14.13 41.83 0.65
C PRO A 63 -13.06 41.45 1.68
N GLY A 64 -12.32 40.37 1.43
CA GLY A 64 -11.14 39.98 2.21
C GLY A 64 -11.28 38.76 3.14
N ARG A 65 -12.48 38.21 3.37
CA ARG A 65 -12.65 36.98 4.18
C ARG A 65 -12.75 35.73 3.31
N ARG A 66 -11.64 35.00 3.17
CA ARG A 66 -11.64 33.62 2.65
C ARG A 66 -12.01 32.68 3.81
N SER A 67 -12.99 31.81 3.62
CA SER A 67 -13.29 30.74 4.57
C SER A 67 -12.71 29.42 4.08
N LEU A 68 -12.25 28.58 5.00
CA LEU A 68 -11.78 27.24 4.68
C LEU A 68 -12.98 26.28 4.71
N GLY A 69 -13.14 25.51 3.63
CA GLY A 69 -14.05 24.37 3.57
C GLY A 69 -13.25 23.07 3.67
N ILE A 70 -13.85 22.05 4.28
CA ILE A 70 -13.33 20.69 4.28
C ILE A 70 -14.19 19.89 3.30
N ARG A 71 -13.57 19.26 2.31
CA ARG A 71 -14.22 18.22 1.51
C ARG A 71 -13.91 16.89 2.19
N ALA A 72 -14.97 16.20 2.65
CA ALA A 72 -14.83 14.86 3.19
C ALA A 72 -14.20 13.93 2.14
N ALA A 73 -13.37 13.01 2.58
CA ALA A 73 -12.88 11.94 1.73
C ALA A 73 -14.03 11.05 1.30
N GLU A 74 -13.97 10.55 0.06
CA GLU A 74 -14.87 9.47 -0.36
C GLU A 74 -14.58 8.21 0.48
N PRO A 75 -15.57 7.38 0.80
CA PRO A 75 -15.31 6.13 1.50
C PRO A 75 -14.46 5.20 0.63
N VAL A 76 -13.54 4.45 1.25
CA VAL A 76 -12.80 3.38 0.57
C VAL A 76 -13.80 2.30 0.13
N ASP A 77 -13.77 1.90 -1.13
CA ASP A 77 -14.49 0.71 -1.59
C ASP A 77 -13.74 -0.55 -1.13
N LEU A 78 -14.06 -1.00 0.08
CA LEU A 78 -13.43 -2.16 0.70
C LEU A 78 -13.62 -3.44 -0.13
N ALA A 79 -14.74 -3.58 -0.85
CA ALA A 79 -15.00 -4.75 -1.68
C ALA A 79 -14.04 -4.78 -2.89
N ALA A 80 -13.83 -3.63 -3.54
CA ALA A 80 -12.86 -3.50 -4.62
C ALA A 80 -11.43 -3.79 -4.14
N VAL A 81 -11.03 -3.22 -2.99
CA VAL A 81 -9.67 -3.45 -2.43
C VAL A 81 -9.47 -4.91 -2.03
N THR A 82 -10.49 -5.55 -1.42
CA THR A 82 -10.44 -6.97 -1.08
C THR A 82 -10.26 -7.84 -2.32
N ALA A 83 -11.01 -7.53 -3.40
CA ALA A 83 -10.89 -8.24 -4.66
C ALA A 83 -9.51 -8.06 -5.31
N GLU A 84 -8.95 -6.84 -5.29
CA GLU A 84 -7.61 -6.54 -5.80
C GLU A 84 -6.53 -7.32 -5.05
N ILE A 85 -6.57 -7.29 -3.71
CA ILE A 85 -5.61 -8.05 -2.89
C ILE A 85 -5.78 -9.55 -3.11
N THR A 86 -7.01 -10.04 -3.23
CA THR A 86 -7.30 -11.46 -3.52
C THR A 86 -6.68 -11.89 -4.84
N GLN A 87 -6.80 -11.06 -5.88
CA GLN A 87 -6.20 -11.32 -7.19
C GLN A 87 -4.68 -11.36 -7.12
N ALA A 88 -4.05 -10.46 -6.34
CA ALA A 88 -2.60 -10.43 -6.18
C ALA A 88 -2.04 -11.68 -5.46
N LEU A 89 -2.79 -12.20 -4.47
CA LEU A 89 -2.36 -13.31 -3.62
C LEU A 89 -2.86 -14.69 -4.11
N GLY A 90 -3.87 -14.72 -4.98
CA GLY A 90 -4.60 -15.93 -5.36
C GLY A 90 -5.43 -16.55 -4.22
N ARG A 91 -5.65 -15.80 -3.13
CA ARG A 91 -6.36 -16.22 -1.91
C ARG A 91 -6.93 -15.02 -1.18
N ASP A 92 -7.94 -15.24 -0.34
CA ASP A 92 -8.57 -14.21 0.47
C ASP A 92 -7.54 -13.55 1.41
N PRO A 93 -7.43 -12.20 1.44
CA PRO A 93 -6.70 -11.53 2.49
C PRO A 93 -7.41 -11.81 3.80
N GLY A 94 -6.68 -12.13 4.87
CA GLY A 94 -7.30 -12.55 6.12
C GLY A 94 -8.15 -11.46 6.80
N ARG A 95 -7.89 -11.20 8.08
CA ARG A 95 -8.77 -10.30 8.84
C ARG A 95 -8.54 -8.83 8.43
N PHE A 96 -9.62 -8.11 8.11
CA PHE A 96 -9.60 -6.66 8.02
C PHE A 96 -9.77 -5.99 9.39
N LEU A 97 -8.93 -4.98 9.65
CA LEU A 97 -8.91 -4.15 10.85
C LEU A 97 -9.38 -2.74 10.49
N ALA A 98 -10.66 -2.46 10.71
CA ALA A 98 -11.26 -1.18 10.36
C ALA A 98 -10.67 0.01 11.13
N SER A 99 -10.15 -0.21 12.34
CA SER A 99 -9.54 0.84 13.17
C SER A 99 -8.24 1.40 12.57
N SER A 100 -7.53 0.61 11.76
CA SER A 100 -6.26 0.99 11.13
C SER A 100 -6.30 0.90 9.60
N ASN A 101 -7.47 0.65 9.01
CA ASN A 101 -7.62 0.37 7.57
C ASN A 101 -6.55 -0.61 7.07
N SER A 102 -6.46 -1.78 7.71
CA SER A 102 -5.39 -2.73 7.40
C SER A 102 -5.89 -4.16 7.29
N PHE A 103 -5.25 -4.97 6.44
CA PHE A 103 -5.45 -6.42 6.40
C PHE A 103 -4.32 -7.15 7.12
N ILE A 104 -4.67 -8.20 7.86
CA ILE A 104 -3.72 -9.19 8.36
C ILE A 104 -3.58 -10.28 7.29
N VAL A 105 -2.37 -10.44 6.76
CA VAL A 105 -2.10 -11.35 5.64
C VAL A 105 -0.93 -12.26 5.99
N ASP A 106 -1.06 -13.56 5.73
CA ASP A 106 0.08 -14.47 5.68
C ASP A 106 0.74 -14.35 4.29
N ALA A 107 2.00 -13.92 4.21
CA ALA A 107 2.71 -13.62 2.97
C ALA A 107 4.19 -14.04 3.02
N ASN A 108 4.75 -14.43 1.88
CA ASN A 108 6.19 -14.60 1.67
C ASN A 108 6.77 -13.43 0.85
N GLY A 109 8.07 -13.43 0.56
CA GLY A 109 8.73 -12.37 -0.22
C GLY A 109 8.01 -12.01 -1.54
N PRO A 110 7.71 -12.98 -2.43
CA PRO A 110 6.97 -12.71 -3.66
C PRO A 110 5.57 -12.12 -3.43
N ASP A 111 4.84 -12.60 -2.44
CA ASP A 111 3.52 -12.07 -2.08
C ASP A 111 3.63 -10.61 -1.58
N ILE A 112 4.62 -10.33 -0.72
CA ILE A 112 4.90 -8.98 -0.21
C ILE A 112 5.23 -8.03 -1.36
N LEU A 113 6.05 -8.48 -2.32
CA LEU A 113 6.41 -7.68 -3.48
C LEU A 113 5.16 -7.36 -4.32
N ARG A 114 4.30 -8.35 -4.60
CA ARG A 114 3.05 -8.11 -5.35
C ARG A 114 2.12 -7.14 -4.64
N LEU A 115 1.94 -7.29 -3.33
CA LEU A 115 1.14 -6.39 -2.51
C LEU A 115 1.68 -4.96 -2.56
N ALA A 116 3.00 -4.78 -2.50
CA ALA A 116 3.62 -3.46 -2.56
C ALA A 116 3.36 -2.73 -3.90
N HIS A 117 3.20 -3.47 -4.99
CA HIS A 117 2.87 -2.89 -6.30
C HIS A 117 1.41 -2.43 -6.41
N LEU A 118 0.52 -2.82 -5.49
CA LEU A 118 -0.88 -2.41 -5.54
C LEU A 118 -1.02 -0.90 -5.23
N PRO A 119 -1.74 -0.13 -6.06
CA PRO A 119 -2.02 1.28 -5.79
C PRO A 119 -2.79 1.50 -4.49
N SER A 120 -3.67 0.56 -4.12
CA SER A 120 -4.46 0.62 -2.89
C SER A 120 -3.63 0.34 -1.63
N VAL A 121 -2.40 -0.16 -1.73
CA VAL A 121 -1.52 -0.42 -0.58
C VAL A 121 -0.66 0.80 -0.30
N ALA A 122 -0.76 1.31 0.94
CA ALA A 122 0.01 2.44 1.45
C ALA A 122 1.31 1.99 2.13
N ALA A 123 1.23 0.91 2.91
CA ALA A 123 2.37 0.39 3.65
C ALA A 123 2.21 -1.10 3.99
N ILE A 124 3.35 -1.78 4.17
CA ILE A 124 3.40 -3.17 4.65
C ILE A 124 4.30 -3.22 5.90
N TRP A 125 3.72 -3.65 7.01
CA TRP A 125 4.38 -3.71 8.31
C TRP A 125 4.63 -5.15 8.74
N PRO A 126 5.74 -5.44 9.46
CA PRO A 126 5.89 -6.71 10.13
C PRO A 126 4.86 -6.83 11.26
N ASN A 127 4.29 -8.02 11.46
CA ASN A 127 3.49 -8.28 12.65
C ASN A 127 4.40 -8.78 13.78
N THR A 128 4.94 -7.85 14.58
CA THR A 128 5.94 -8.14 15.62
C THR A 128 5.36 -8.81 16.86
N ASP A 129 4.05 -8.68 17.12
CA ASP A 129 3.45 -9.18 18.37
C ASP A 129 3.18 -10.69 18.33
N LEU A 130 3.05 -11.29 17.14
CA LEU A 130 2.88 -12.75 16.99
C LEU A 130 4.18 -13.54 17.16
N GLN A 131 5.35 -12.90 17.10
CA GLN A 131 6.63 -13.60 17.27
C GLN A 131 7.03 -13.78 18.75
N SER A 132 6.45 -12.99 19.65
CA SER A 132 6.76 -13.05 21.09
C SER A 132 6.02 -14.16 21.83
N SER A 133 4.90 -14.68 21.29
CA SER A 133 4.10 -15.72 21.96
C SER A 133 4.54 -17.16 21.66
N ALA A 134 5.57 -17.36 20.84
CA ALA A 134 6.15 -18.68 20.55
C ALA A 134 7.39 -18.98 21.41
N ALA A 135 7.72 -18.09 22.35
CA ALA A 135 8.90 -18.17 23.23
C ALA A 135 8.57 -18.38 24.71
N GLU A 136 7.31 -18.68 25.06
CA GLU A 136 6.89 -19.10 26.42
C GLU A 136 6.49 -20.58 26.46
#